data_AF-A0A3A9ASV7-F1
#
_entry.id   AF-A0A3A9ASV7-F1
#
_cell.length_a   1.000
_cell.length_b   1.000
_cell.length_c   1.000
_cell.angle_alpha   90.00
_cell.angle_beta   90.00
_cell.angle_gamma   90.00
#
_symmetry.space_group_name_H-M   'P 1'
#
loop_
_entity.id
_entity.type
_entity.pdbx_description
1 polymer ?
#
loop_
_entity_poly.entity_id
_entity_poly.type
_entity_poly.pdbx_seq_one_letter_code
_entity_poly.pdbx_strand_id
1 'polypeptide(L)'
;MIIMQYIAAHWVEWFFSASTIILGFLYRQTAKRLKEEQNKNKAVADGVQCLLRESIVSNYNKYQERDFCPIYAKESIKKAYEAYHALGGNDVATQLYHTLLTMPEEPEEREEKL
;
A
#
# COMPACT_ATOMS: atom_id res chain seq x y z
N MET A 1 49.65 -28.97 31.51
CA MET A 1 49.80 -29.29 30.07
C MET A 1 48.52 -29.82 29.42
N ILE A 2 47.67 -30.60 30.11
CA ILE A 2 46.45 -31.21 29.54
C ILE A 2 45.41 -30.18 29.07
N ILE A 3 45.16 -29.14 29.88
CA ILE A 3 44.14 -28.12 29.58
C ILE A 3 44.49 -27.32 28.30
N MET A 4 45.77 -26.97 28.11
CA MET A 4 46.21 -26.23 26.92
C MET A 4 46.11 -27.08 25.64
N GLN A 5 46.37 -28.38 25.70
CA GLN A 5 46.16 -29.28 24.56
C GLN A 5 44.68 -29.43 24.21
N TYR A 6 43.81 -29.54 25.20
CA TYR A 6 42.36 -29.64 24.98
C TYR A 6 41.79 -28.39 24.30
N ILE A 7 42.19 -27.20 24.76
CA ILE A 7 41.78 -25.93 24.13
C ILE A 7 42.33 -25.85 22.71
N ALA A 8 43.59 -26.23 22.48
CA ALA A 8 44.19 -26.23 21.15
C ALA A 8 43.53 -27.23 20.17
N ALA A 9 42.89 -28.28 20.67
CA ALA A 9 42.16 -29.26 19.84
C ALA A 9 40.75 -28.76 19.46
N HIS A 10 40.04 -28.06 20.35
CA HIS A 10 38.61 -27.73 20.17
C HIS A 10 38.30 -26.25 19.89
N TRP A 11 39.30 -25.35 19.86
CA TRP A 11 39.03 -23.91 19.64
C TRP A 11 38.32 -23.61 18.32
N VAL A 12 38.58 -24.39 17.26
CA VAL A 12 37.93 -24.25 15.96
C VAL A 12 36.44 -24.57 16.05
N GLU A 13 36.07 -25.64 16.75
CA GLU A 13 34.67 -26.04 16.95
C GLU A 13 33.89 -24.98 17.74
N TRP A 14 34.51 -24.42 18.78
CA TRP A 14 33.92 -23.32 19.55
C TRP A 14 33.80 -22.04 18.73
N PHE A 15 34.76 -21.75 17.85
CA PHE A 15 34.68 -20.60 16.94
C PHE A 15 33.53 -20.76 15.93
N PHE A 16 33.37 -21.93 15.32
CA PHE A 16 32.24 -22.20 14.42
C PHE A 16 30.90 -22.22 15.15
N SER A 17 30.84 -22.76 16.36
CA SER A 17 29.62 -22.73 17.18
C SER A 17 29.25 -21.31 17.59
N ALA A 18 30.23 -20.50 18.01
CA ALA A 18 30.01 -19.09 18.33
C ALA A 18 29.58 -18.30 17.09
N SER A 19 30.24 -18.50 15.94
CA SER A 19 29.92 -17.78 14.72
C SER A 19 28.53 -18.11 14.18
N THR A 20 28.12 -19.38 14.24
CA THR A 20 26.75 -19.78 13.84
C THR A 20 25.68 -19.20 14.75
N ILE A 21 25.92 -19.14 16.07
CA ILE A 21 25.01 -18.48 17.02
C ILE A 21 24.91 -16.98 16.71
N ILE A 22 26.05 -16.31 16.48
CA ILE A 22 26.08 -14.88 16.15
C ILE A 22 25.34 -14.60 14.84
N LEU A 23 25.61 -15.37 13.79
CA LEU A 23 24.91 -15.24 12.50
C LEU A 23 23.41 -15.48 12.64
N GLY A 24 23.00 -16.51 13.39
CA GLY A 24 21.60 -16.78 13.68
C GLY A 24 20.92 -15.65 14.44
N PHE A 25 21.61 -15.04 15.41
CA PHE A 25 21.12 -13.89 16.15
C PHE A 25 20.95 -12.66 15.25
N LEU A 26 21.97 -12.33 14.45
CA LEU A 26 21.92 -11.19 13.52
C LEU A 26 20.81 -11.38 12.48
N TYR A 27 20.66 -12.58 11.92
CA TYR A 27 19.58 -12.92 11.00
C TYR A 27 18.20 -12.73 11.62
N ARG A 28 17.99 -13.25 12.84
CA ARG A 28 16.71 -13.07 13.56
C ARG A 28 16.42 -11.60 13.82
N GLN A 29 17.44 -10.82 14.21
CA GLN A 29 17.30 -9.40 14.47
C GLN A 29 16.93 -8.61 13.20
N THR A 30 17.59 -8.86 12.07
CA THR A 30 17.27 -8.19 10.80
C THR A 30 15.91 -8.63 10.26
N ALA A 31 15.58 -9.92 10.33
CA ALA A 31 14.28 -10.44 9.92
C ALA A 31 13.13 -9.83 10.75
N LYS A 32 13.33 -9.66 12.06
CA LYS A 32 12.35 -9.00 12.94
C LYS A 32 12.14 -7.54 12.54
N ARG A 33 13.22 -6.78 12.33
CA ARG A 33 13.15 -5.38 11.87
C ARG A 33 12.45 -5.25 10.52
N LEU A 34 12.78 -6.13 9.57
CA LEU A 34 12.14 -6.13 8.25
C LEU A 34 10.64 -6.39 8.36
N LYS A 35 10.23 -7.35 9.20
CA LYS A 35 8.81 -7.65 9.43
C LYS A 35 8.07 -6.47 10.08
N GLU A 36 8.70 -5.79 11.03
CA GLU A 36 8.13 -4.59 11.66
C GLU A 36 7.93 -3.46 10.64
N GLU A 37 8.93 -3.19 9.79
CA GLU A 37 8.81 -2.19 8.72
C GLU A 37 7.78 -2.59 7.66
N GLN A 38 7.71 -3.86 7.28
CA GLN A 38 6.66 -4.37 6.39
C GLN A 38 5.26 -4.15 6.99
N ASN A 39 5.07 -4.42 8.29
CA ASN A 39 3.80 -4.19 8.96
C ASN A 39 3.42 -2.71 8.99
N LYS A 40 4.38 -1.81 9.27
CA LYS A 40 4.14 -0.37 9.22
C LYS A 40 3.81 0.10 7.81
N ASN A 41 4.58 -0.32 6.82
CA ASN A 41 4.34 0.01 5.42
C ASN A 41 2.97 -0.50 4.96
N LYS A 42 2.57 -1.70 5.39
CA LYS A 42 1.23 -2.23 5.13
C LYS A 42 0.15 -1.35 5.77
N ALA A 43 0.30 -0.98 7.04
CA ALA A 43 -0.67 -0.09 7.69
C ALA A 43 -0.78 1.28 7.01
N VAL A 44 0.34 1.83 6.53
CA VAL A 44 0.36 3.06 5.73
C VAL A 44 -0.34 2.86 4.38
N ALA A 45 -0.03 1.77 3.68
CA ALA A 45 -0.67 1.42 2.41
C ALA A 45 -2.20 1.27 2.56
N ASP A 46 -2.65 0.57 3.60
CA ASP A 46 -4.06 0.40 3.92
C ASP A 46 -4.73 1.76 4.24
N GLY A 47 -4.05 2.63 4.99
CA GLY A 47 -4.54 3.99 5.27
C GLY A 47 -4.66 4.85 4.01
N VAL A 48 -3.66 4.83 3.13
CA VAL A 48 -3.68 5.55 1.85
C VAL A 48 -4.78 4.99 0.93
N GLN A 49 -4.96 3.67 0.90
CA GLN A 49 -6.04 3.03 0.15
C GLN A 49 -7.41 3.55 0.62
N CYS A 50 -7.65 3.64 1.94
CA CYS A 50 -8.88 4.20 2.51
C CYS A 50 -9.09 5.68 2.10
N LEU A 51 -8.04 6.50 2.11
CA LEU A 51 -8.13 7.90 1.70
C LEU A 51 -8.45 8.06 0.21
N LEU A 52 -7.81 7.27 -0.66
CA LEU A 52 -8.09 7.28 -2.10
C LEU A 52 -9.52 6.81 -2.39
N ARG A 53 -9.96 5.76 -1.68
CA ARG A 53 -11.35 5.28 -1.75
C ARG A 53 -12.34 6.39 -1.40
N GLU A 54 -12.12 7.07 -0.28
CA GLU A 54 -12.96 8.19 0.15
C GLU A 54 -12.95 9.34 -0.86
N SER A 55 -11.80 9.64 -1.45
CA SER A 55 -11.68 10.64 -2.51
C SER A 55 -12.56 10.29 -3.72
N ILE A 56 -12.58 9.04 -4.16
CA ILE A 56 -13.42 8.58 -5.28
C ILE A 56 -14.90 8.73 -4.92
N VAL A 57 -15.31 8.28 -3.73
CA VAL A 57 -16.70 8.39 -3.23
C VAL A 57 -17.13 9.86 -3.14
N SER A 58 -16.27 10.73 -2.60
CA SER A 58 -16.54 12.15 -2.47
C SER A 58 -16.70 12.83 -3.84
N ASN A 59 -15.84 12.52 -4.80
CA ASN A 59 -15.97 13.04 -6.16
C ASN A 59 -17.24 12.51 -6.84
N TYR A 60 -17.58 11.24 -6.65
CA TYR A 60 -18.84 10.67 -7.13
C TYR A 60 -20.03 11.49 -6.63
N ASN A 61 -20.16 11.68 -5.31
CA ASN A 61 -21.27 12.44 -4.73
C ASN A 61 -21.31 13.87 -5.28
N LYS A 62 -20.16 14.55 -5.37
CA LYS A 62 -20.05 15.92 -5.87
C LYS A 62 -20.52 16.08 -7.32
N TYR A 63 -20.17 15.16 -8.21
CA TYR A 63 -20.51 15.26 -9.63
C TYR A 63 -21.85 14.60 -9.96
N GLN A 64 -22.27 13.62 -9.17
CA GLN A 64 -23.62 13.06 -9.22
C GLN A 64 -24.67 14.14 -8.91
N GLU A 65 -24.42 15.04 -7.95
CA GLU A 65 -25.31 16.18 -7.66
C GLU A 65 -25.38 17.21 -8.80
N ARG A 66 -24.40 17.21 -9.71
CA ARG A 66 -24.30 18.18 -10.80
C ARG A 66 -24.77 17.61 -12.13
N ASP A 67 -25.03 16.31 -12.22
CA ASP A 67 -25.34 15.55 -13.44
C ASP A 67 -24.25 15.59 -14.54
N PHE A 68 -23.06 16.15 -14.26
CA PHE A 68 -21.92 16.13 -15.18
C PHE A 68 -20.58 16.04 -14.44
N CYS A 69 -19.58 15.46 -15.10
CA CYS A 69 -18.21 15.32 -14.62
C CYS A 69 -17.22 15.92 -15.65
N PRO A 70 -16.62 17.09 -15.37
CA PRO A 70 -15.66 17.72 -16.27
C PRO A 70 -14.46 16.82 -16.62
N ILE A 71 -13.86 17.01 -17.80
CA ILE A 71 -12.70 16.24 -18.28
C ILE A 71 -11.55 16.22 -17.25
N TYR A 72 -11.21 17.38 -16.68
CA TYR A 72 -10.12 17.46 -15.68
C TYR A 72 -10.41 16.63 -14.43
N ALA A 73 -11.69 16.51 -14.05
CA ALA A 73 -12.09 15.72 -12.91
C ALA A 73 -11.94 14.23 -13.24
N LYS A 74 -12.39 13.79 -14.42
CA LYS A 74 -12.21 12.42 -14.90
C LYS A 74 -10.74 11.98 -14.89
N GLU A 75 -9.82 12.84 -15.37
CA GLU A 75 -8.38 12.55 -15.34
C GLU A 75 -7.83 12.46 -13.92
N SER A 76 -8.25 13.34 -13.03
CA SER A 76 -7.85 13.34 -11.62
C SER A 76 -8.32 12.06 -10.91
N ILE A 77 -9.59 11.70 -11.08
CA ILE A 77 -10.19 10.49 -10.49
C ILE A 77 -9.52 9.24 -11.07
N LYS A 78 -9.17 9.22 -12.37
CA LYS A 78 -8.43 8.11 -12.99
C LYS A 78 -7.09 7.86 -12.28
N LYS A 79 -6.32 8.90 -12.01
CA LYS A 79 -5.04 8.76 -11.26
C LYS A 79 -5.26 8.24 -9.84
N ALA A 80 -6.29 8.76 -9.15
CA ALA A 80 -6.64 8.31 -7.81
C ALA A 80 -7.06 6.83 -7.81
N TYR A 81 -7.87 6.42 -8.79
CA TYR A 81 -8.33 5.05 -8.96
C TYR A 81 -7.19 4.09 -9.31
N GLU A 82 -6.29 4.45 -10.22
CA GLU A 82 -5.12 3.62 -10.57
C GLU A 82 -4.25 3.34 -9.33
N ALA A 83 -4.00 4.36 -8.51
CA ALA A 83 -3.27 4.21 -7.25
C ALA A 83 -4.04 3.35 -6.22
N TYR A 84 -5.35 3.58 -6.08
CA TYR A 84 -6.23 2.79 -5.21
C TYR A 84 -6.22 1.30 -5.60
N HIS A 85 -6.35 1.02 -6.89
CA HIS A 85 -6.37 -0.34 -7.42
C HIS A 85 -5.02 -1.03 -7.28
N ALA A 86 -3.92 -0.30 -7.48
CA ALA A 86 -2.56 -0.81 -7.25
C ALA A 86 -2.30 -1.20 -5.79
N LEU A 87 -2.99 -0.55 -4.84
CA LEU A 87 -2.97 -0.92 -3.41
C LEU A 87 -3.92 -2.09 -3.09
N GLY A 88 -4.51 -2.76 -4.08
CA GLY A 88 -5.42 -3.89 -3.88
C GLY A 88 -6.90 -3.50 -3.67
N GLY A 89 -7.25 -2.24 -3.93
CA GLY A 89 -8.62 -1.75 -3.85
C GLY A 89 -9.49 -2.30 -4.99
N ASN A 90 -10.63 -2.91 -4.66
CA ASN A 90 -11.57 -3.44 -5.65
C ASN A 90 -12.99 -3.61 -5.09
N ASP A 91 -13.52 -2.56 -4.48
CA ASP A 91 -14.88 -2.56 -3.93
C ASP A 91 -15.82 -1.62 -4.70
N VAL A 92 -16.86 -1.12 -4.03
CA VAL A 92 -17.83 -0.14 -4.59
C VAL A 92 -17.13 1.06 -5.25
N ALA A 93 -15.97 1.50 -4.77
CA ALA A 93 -15.24 2.63 -5.37
C ALA A 93 -14.85 2.38 -6.84
N THR A 94 -14.61 1.13 -7.24
CA THR A 94 -14.38 0.77 -8.65
C THR A 94 -15.59 1.06 -9.52
N GLN A 95 -16.78 0.72 -9.04
CA GLN A 95 -18.02 0.98 -9.79
C GLN A 95 -18.28 2.49 -9.88
N LEU A 96 -18.10 3.22 -8.78
CA LEU A 96 -18.27 4.68 -8.76
C LEU A 96 -17.31 5.39 -9.72
N TYR A 97 -16.06 4.93 -9.80
CA TYR A 97 -15.09 5.41 -10.78
C TYR A 97 -15.59 5.23 -12.22
N HIS A 98 -16.06 4.04 -12.58
CA HIS A 98 -16.57 3.80 -13.92
C HIS A 98 -17.80 4.67 -14.24
N THR A 99 -18.71 4.84 -13.28
CA THR A 99 -19.87 5.72 -13.42
C THR A 99 -19.44 7.17 -13.69
N LEU A 100 -18.46 7.69 -12.94
CA LEU A 100 -17.91 9.04 -13.13
C LEU A 100 -17.34 9.25 -14.54
N LEU A 101 -16.73 8.23 -15.13
CA LEU A 101 -16.19 8.32 -16.50
C LEU A 101 -17.28 8.36 -17.57
N THR A 102 -18.41 7.71 -17.31
CA THR A 102 -19.57 7.68 -18.23
C THR A 102 -20.44 8.93 -18.17
N MET A 103 -20.27 9.78 -17.14
CA MET A 103 -21.01 11.04 -17.04
C MET A 103 -20.68 12.01 -18.19
N PRO A 104 -21.64 12.86 -18.60
CA PRO A 104 -21.38 13.92 -19.57
C PRO A 104 -20.34 14.91 -19.04
N GLU A 105 -19.62 15.58 -19.94
CA GLU A 105 -18.50 16.46 -19.59
C GLU A 105 -18.91 17.92 -19.43
N GLU A 106 -20.07 18.26 -19.98
CA GLU A 106 -20.70 19.56 -19.90
C GLU A 106 -22.08 19.39 -19.23
N PRO A 107 -22.54 20.40 -18.48
CA PRO A 107 -23.89 20.39 -17.95
C PRO A 107 -24.89 20.29 -19.11
N GLU A 108 -25.87 19.39 -19.02
CA GLU A 108 -26.99 19.41 -19.96
C GLU A 108 -27.67 20.78 -19.86
N GLU A 109 -27.77 21.50 -20.98
CA GLU A 109 -28.56 22.73 -21.06
C GLU A 109 -29.98 22.35 -20.66
N ARG A 110 -30.37 22.72 -19.42
CA ARG A 110 -31.76 22.65 -19.01
C ARG A 110 -32.52 23.54 -19.97
N GLU A 111 -33.22 22.95 -20.94
CA GLU A 111 -34.28 23.62 -21.66
C GLU A 111 -35.24 24.16 -20.59
N GLU A 112 -35.13 25.47 -20.30
CA GLU A 112 -36.16 26.20 -19.59
C GLU A 112 -37.43 26.07 -20.45
N LYS A 113 -38.27 25.09 -20.11
CA LYS A 113 -39.63 25.03 -20.60
C LYS A 113 -40.35 26.28 -20.08
N LEU A 114 -40.32 27.33 -20.91
CA LEU A 114 -41.17 28.52 -20.85
C LEU A 114 -42.65 28.14 -20.86
#